data_AF-T1BUD3-F1
#
_entry.id   AF-T1BUD3-F1
#
_cell.length_a   1.000
_cell.length_b   1.000
_cell.length_c   1.000
_cell.angle_alpha   90.00
_cell.angle_beta   90.00
_cell.angle_gamma   90.00
#
_symmetry.space_group_name_H-M   'P 1'
#
loop_
_entity.id
_entity.type
_entity.pdbx_description
1 polymer ?
#
loop_
_entity_poly.entity_id
_entity_poly.type
_entity_poly.pdbx_seq_one_letter_code
_entity_poly.pdbx_strand_id
1 'polypeptide(L)'
;MDPKLLETYEKLGVPLHERARLAGVAVDAVFDSVSVATTFKQRLHDAGVIFCPFSEAVTDHPELIERYLGSVVPYSDNFFAALNSAVFSDGSFVYVPKGVRCPMELSTYFRINAAKTGQFERTLIIADEGASVSYLEGCSAPQRD
;
A
#
# COMPACT_ATOMS: atom_id res chain seq x y z
N MET A 1 24.11 4.31 -8.53
CA MET A 1 22.75 3.74 -8.58
C MET A 1 22.82 2.48 -9.42
N ASP A 2 22.19 1.39 -8.96
CA ASP A 2 22.16 0.12 -9.68
C ASP A 2 21.51 0.31 -11.08
N PRO A 3 22.16 -0.08 -12.18
CA PRO A 3 21.62 0.04 -13.54
C PRO A 3 20.21 -0.56 -13.70
N LYS A 4 19.90 -1.62 -12.95
CA LYS A 4 18.60 -2.31 -13.02
C LYS A 4 17.45 -1.51 -12.41
N LEU A 5 17.77 -0.70 -11.40
CA LEU A 5 16.84 0.23 -10.75
C LEU A 5 16.47 1.39 -11.69
N LEU A 6 17.44 1.91 -12.45
CA LEU A 6 17.21 2.96 -13.45
C LEU A 6 16.29 2.48 -14.58
N GLU A 7 16.51 1.27 -15.08
CA GLU A 7 15.65 0.64 -16.09
C GLU A 7 14.23 0.41 -15.55
N THR A 8 14.10 0.05 -14.27
CA THR A 8 12.81 -0.11 -13.60
C THR A 8 12.07 1.22 -13.50
N TYR A 9 12.75 2.31 -13.12
CA TYR A 9 12.16 3.66 -13.09
C TYR A 9 11.75 4.18 -14.47
N GLU A 10 12.48 3.81 -15.53
CA GLU A 10 12.11 4.12 -16.92
C GLU A 10 10.87 3.35 -17.36
N LYS A 11 10.77 2.06 -17.05
CA LYS A 11 9.59 1.23 -17.36
C LYS A 11 8.34 1.65 -16.58
N LEU A 12 8.50 2.30 -15.43
CA LEU A 12 7.43 2.84 -14.60
C LEU A 12 7.03 4.28 -14.99
N GLY A 13 7.75 4.93 -15.91
CA GLY A 13 7.42 6.28 -16.39
C GLY A 13 7.64 7.38 -15.34
N VAL A 14 8.43 7.11 -14.30
CA VAL A 14 8.63 8.04 -13.17
C VAL A 14 9.57 9.18 -13.59
N PRO A 15 9.13 10.45 -13.49
CA PRO A 15 9.93 11.62 -13.84
C PRO A 15 11.28 11.66 -13.12
N LEU A 16 12.33 12.11 -13.81
CA LEU A 16 13.71 12.13 -13.31
C LEU A 16 13.88 12.86 -11.97
N HIS A 17 13.05 13.88 -11.69
CA HIS A 17 13.09 14.64 -10.45
C HIS A 17 12.46 13.91 -9.24
N GLU A 18 11.59 12.92 -9.48
CA GLU A 18 10.97 12.10 -8.42
C GLU A 18 11.84 10.89 -8.04
N ARG A 19 12.73 10.44 -8.94
CA ARG A 19 13.65 9.31 -8.70
C ARG A 19 14.59 9.53 -7.51
N ALA A 20 14.99 10.78 -7.26
CA ALA A 20 15.83 11.14 -6.12
C ALA A 20 15.07 11.06 -4.78
N ARG A 21 13.76 11.29 -4.79
CA ARG A 21 12.89 11.19 -3.60
C ARG A 21 12.53 9.73 -3.29
N LEU A 22 12.39 8.91 -4.34
CA LEU A 22 12.03 7.49 -4.23
C LEU A 22 13.20 6.57 -3.87
N ALA A 23 14.44 7.04 -3.95
CA ALA A 23 15.62 6.26 -3.57
C ALA A 23 15.64 5.84 -2.08
N GLY A 24 14.83 6.48 -1.23
CA GLY A 24 14.61 6.12 0.18
C GLY A 24 13.22 5.59 0.50
N VAL A 25 12.36 5.38 -0.52
CA VAL A 25 10.97 4.94 -0.37
C VAL A 25 10.90 3.47 -0.76
N ALA A 26 10.32 2.63 0.08
CA ALA A 26 10.00 1.26 -0.30
C ALA A 26 8.88 1.31 -1.34
N VAL A 27 9.25 1.23 -2.62
CA VAL A 27 8.31 1.13 -3.74
C VAL A 27 7.97 -0.34 -3.89
N ASP A 28 6.75 -0.73 -3.50
CA ASP A 28 6.24 -2.06 -3.83
C ASP A 28 5.81 -2.07 -5.30
N ALA A 29 6.80 -2.05 -6.19
CA ALA A 29 6.59 -2.39 -7.58
C ALA A 29 6.49 -3.92 -7.62
N VAL A 30 5.28 -4.44 -7.77
CA VAL A 30 5.05 -5.86 -8.08
C VAL A 30 5.74 -6.18 -9.41
N PHE A 31 7.01 -6.54 -9.31
CA PHE A 31 7.85 -7.08 -10.36
C PHE A 31 8.73 -8.14 -9.72
N ASP A 32 8.59 -9.36 -10.22
CA ASP A 32 9.35 -10.54 -9.85
C ASP A 32 10.81 -10.25 -9.47
N SER A 33 11.25 -10.90 -8.39
CA SER A 33 12.65 -11.22 -8.03
C SER A 33 13.33 -10.42 -6.88
N VAL A 34 12.83 -10.65 -5.66
CA VAL A 34 13.57 -11.15 -4.45
C VAL A 34 14.70 -10.32 -3.79
N SER A 35 15.27 -9.27 -4.39
CA SER A 35 16.45 -8.61 -3.75
C SER A 35 16.13 -7.39 -2.87
N VAL A 36 15.11 -6.59 -3.21
CA VAL A 36 14.80 -5.33 -2.50
C VAL A 36 13.65 -5.47 -1.49
N ALA A 37 12.70 -6.38 -1.73
CA ALA A 37 11.55 -6.61 -0.87
C ALA A 37 11.93 -7.15 0.53
N THR A 38 12.91 -8.04 0.62
CA THR A 38 13.23 -8.76 1.86
C THR A 38 13.82 -7.85 2.94
N THR A 39 14.70 -6.92 2.56
CA THR A 39 15.37 -6.02 3.52
C THR A 39 14.38 -5.04 4.16
N PHE A 40 13.42 -4.53 3.37
CA PHE A 40 12.39 -3.63 3.88
C PHE A 40 11.34 -4.38 4.70
N LYS A 41 10.90 -5.56 4.25
CA LYS A 41 10.01 -6.44 5.03
C LYS A 41 10.62 -6.80 6.38
N GLN A 42 11.91 -7.15 6.43
CA GLN A 42 12.58 -7.46 7.70
C GLN A 42 12.63 -6.25 8.65
N ARG A 43 12.97 -5.06 8.15
CA ARG A 43 13.00 -3.85 8.99
C ARG A 43 11.63 -3.46 9.53
N LEU A 44 10.57 -3.61 8.72
CA LEU A 44 9.20 -3.37 9.16
C LEU A 44 8.79 -4.40 10.22
N HIS A 45 9.07 -5.68 9.96
CA HIS A 45 8.84 -6.77 10.90
C HIS A 45 9.58 -6.56 12.23
N ASP A 46 10.86 -6.18 12.20
CA ASP A 46 11.67 -5.91 13.40
C ASP A 46 11.11 -4.72 14.21
N ALA A 47 10.45 -3.76 13.55
CA ALA A 47 9.73 -2.66 14.19
C ALA A 47 8.29 -3.02 14.59
N GLY A 48 7.83 -4.24 14.30
CA GLY A 48 6.45 -4.68 14.53
C GLY A 48 5.42 -4.04 13.58
N VAL A 49 5.86 -3.37 12.52
CA VAL A 49 4.99 -2.76 11.52
C VAL A 49 4.52 -3.83 10.54
N ILE A 50 3.21 -3.91 10.36
CA ILE A 50 2.59 -4.77 9.34
C ILE A 50 2.29 -3.90 8.14
N PHE A 51 2.78 -4.29 6.97
CA PHE A 51 2.45 -3.67 5.69
C PHE A 51 2.32 -4.76 4.64
N CYS A 52 1.09 -5.02 4.20
CA CYS A 52 0.75 -6.10 3.28
C CYS A 52 -0.53 -5.78 2.47
N PRO A 53 -0.85 -6.59 1.44
CA PRO A 53 -2.16 -6.54 0.79
C PRO A 53 -3.31 -6.74 1.78
N PHE A 54 -4.44 -6.08 1.53
CA PHE A 54 -5.61 -6.21 2.40
C PHE A 54 -6.09 -7.67 2.48
N SER A 55 -6.05 -8.39 1.35
CA SER A 55 -6.40 -9.81 1.27
C SER A 55 -5.56 -10.71 2.19
N GLU A 56 -4.26 -10.44 2.34
CA GLU A 56 -3.39 -11.14 3.29
C GLU A 56 -3.78 -10.80 4.73
N ALA A 57 -4.02 -9.52 5.04
CA ALA A 57 -4.39 -9.09 6.39
C ALA A 57 -5.71 -9.71 6.90
N VAL A 58 -6.68 -9.97 6.01
CA VAL A 58 -7.93 -10.70 6.35
C VAL A 58 -7.65 -12.12 6.83
N THR A 59 -6.61 -12.76 6.29
CA THR A 59 -6.25 -14.14 6.64
C THR A 59 -5.35 -14.20 7.87
N ASP A 60 -4.34 -13.32 7.92
CA ASP A 60 -3.25 -13.40 8.90
C ASP A 60 -3.50 -12.56 10.16
N HIS A 61 -4.35 -11.53 10.06
CA HIS A 61 -4.67 -10.60 11.15
C HIS A 61 -6.19 -10.32 11.29
N PRO A 62 -7.05 -11.36 11.31
CA PRO A 62 -8.50 -11.20 11.30
C PRO A 62 -9.02 -10.37 12.48
N GLU A 63 -8.37 -10.44 13.65
CA GLU A 63 -8.75 -9.68 14.84
C GLU A 63 -8.61 -8.15 14.66
N LEU A 64 -7.60 -7.71 13.89
CA LEU A 64 -7.43 -6.30 13.56
C LEU A 64 -8.46 -5.87 12.52
N ILE A 65 -8.74 -6.72 11.53
CA ILE A 65 -9.74 -6.43 10.52
C ILE A 65 -11.13 -6.33 11.15
N GLU A 66 -11.56 -7.31 11.93
CA GLU A 66 -12.87 -7.30 12.60
C GLU A 66 -13.05 -6.08 13.50
N ARG A 67 -11.99 -5.65 14.17
CA ARG A 67 -12.04 -4.50 15.10
C ARG A 67 -12.17 -3.16 14.38
N TYR A 68 -11.49 -2.97 13.25
CA TYR A 68 -11.32 -1.65 12.65
C TYR A 68 -12.03 -1.47 11.30
N LEU A 69 -12.30 -2.55 10.56
CA LEU A 69 -12.98 -2.45 9.28
C LEU A 69 -14.38 -1.86 9.44
N GLY A 70 -14.64 -0.76 8.72
CA GLY A 70 -15.94 -0.08 8.77
C GLY A 70 -16.15 0.84 9.98
N SER A 71 -15.18 0.93 10.90
CA SER A 71 -15.28 1.79 12.09
C SER A 71 -15.30 3.29 11.76
N VAL A 72 -14.57 3.70 10.72
CA VAL A 72 -14.52 5.10 10.23
C VAL A 72 -15.46 5.33 9.04
N VAL A 73 -15.47 4.40 8.07
CA VAL A 73 -16.34 4.44 6.89
C VAL A 73 -17.19 3.16 6.83
N PRO A 74 -18.39 3.15 7.44
CA PRO A 74 -19.26 1.99 7.43
C PRO A 74 -19.86 1.73 6.04
N TYR A 75 -20.34 0.51 5.79
CA TYR A 75 -20.97 0.15 4.52
C TYR A 75 -22.23 0.99 4.21
N SER A 76 -22.85 1.59 5.23
CA SER A 76 -24.04 2.42 5.10
C SER A 76 -23.74 3.91 4.88
N ASP A 77 -22.46 4.31 4.77
CA ASP A 77 -22.06 5.72 4.72
C ASP A 77 -22.64 6.45 3.50
N ASN A 78 -22.45 5.89 2.31
CA ASN A 78 -23.01 6.40 1.07
C ASN A 78 -23.07 5.31 -0.01
N PHE A 79 -23.66 5.62 -1.17
CA PHE A 79 -23.83 4.69 -2.27
C PHE A 79 -22.50 4.05 -2.73
N PHE A 80 -21.43 4.85 -2.86
CA PHE A 80 -20.12 4.36 -3.30
C PHE A 80 -19.42 3.55 -2.20
N ALA A 81 -19.58 3.92 -0.93
CA ALA A 81 -19.07 3.15 0.20
C ALA A 81 -19.78 1.79 0.32
N ALA A 82 -21.09 1.74 0.12
CA ALA A 82 -21.86 0.50 0.08
C ALA A 82 -21.40 -0.41 -1.05
N LEU A 83 -21.27 0.14 -2.27
CA LEU A 83 -20.77 -0.58 -3.42
C LEU A 83 -19.34 -1.10 -3.18
N ASN A 84 -18.41 -0.23 -2.81
CA ASN A 84 -17.03 -0.60 -2.52
C ASN A 84 -16.97 -1.68 -1.44
N SER A 85 -17.69 -1.54 -0.33
CA SER A 85 -17.70 -2.54 0.75
C SER A 85 -18.20 -3.91 0.31
N ALA A 86 -19.06 -3.97 -0.71
CA ALA A 86 -19.57 -5.22 -1.26
C ALA A 86 -18.65 -5.87 -2.30
N VAL A 87 -17.87 -5.08 -3.06
CA VAL A 87 -17.14 -5.58 -4.25
C VAL A 87 -15.64 -5.35 -4.25
N PHE A 88 -15.06 -4.70 -3.22
CA PHE A 88 -13.61 -4.51 -3.16
C PHE A 88 -12.90 -5.87 -3.13
N SER A 89 -11.85 -5.98 -3.95
CA SER A 89 -11.11 -7.24 -4.10
C SER A 89 -9.79 -7.24 -3.36
N ASP A 90 -9.17 -6.07 -3.21
CA ASP A 90 -7.89 -5.93 -2.53
C ASP A 90 -7.66 -4.47 -2.12
N GLY A 91 -6.49 -4.18 -1.57
CA GLY A 91 -6.06 -2.84 -1.20
C GLY A 91 -4.82 -2.93 -0.30
N SER A 92 -4.64 -1.96 0.59
CA SER A 92 -3.47 -1.94 1.47
C SER A 92 -3.86 -2.00 2.94
N PHE A 93 -3.13 -2.80 3.71
CA PHE A 93 -3.24 -2.86 5.15
C PHE A 93 -1.94 -2.41 5.80
N VAL A 94 -2.06 -1.49 6.75
CA VAL A 94 -0.94 -1.01 7.56
C VAL A 94 -1.34 -1.05 9.03
N TYR A 95 -0.50 -1.66 9.86
CA TYR A 95 -0.58 -1.54 11.32
C TYR A 95 0.76 -1.10 11.90
N VAL A 96 0.72 -0.10 12.78
CA VAL A 96 1.89 0.45 13.47
C VAL A 96 1.67 0.37 14.98
N PRO A 97 2.49 -0.39 15.73
CA PRO A 97 2.28 -0.60 17.15
C PRO A 97 2.46 0.66 18.00
N LYS A 98 1.96 0.60 19.24
CA LYS A 98 2.07 1.67 20.24
C LYS A 98 3.50 2.18 20.38
N GLY A 99 3.68 3.49 20.28
CA GLY A 99 4.97 4.18 20.42
C GLY A 99 5.97 3.96 19.28
N VAL A 100 5.59 3.23 18.22
CA VAL A 100 6.48 2.96 17.10
C VAL A 100 6.41 4.07 16.06
N ARG A 101 7.57 4.65 15.73
CA ARG A 101 7.73 5.45 14.52
C ARG A 101 8.17 4.53 13.39
N CYS A 102 7.36 4.44 12.34
CA CYS A 102 7.65 3.63 11.17
C CYS A 102 9.06 3.98 10.63
N PRO A 103 9.93 2.98 10.39
CA PRO A 103 11.34 3.22 10.07
C PRO A 103 11.55 3.81 8.66
N MET A 104 10.50 3.86 7.85
CA MET A 104 10.50 4.37 6.48
C MET A 104 9.11 4.84 6.06
N GLU A 105 9.06 5.52 4.92
CA GLU A 105 7.81 5.85 4.26
C GLU A 105 7.27 4.62 3.53
N LEU A 106 5.96 4.38 3.68
CA LEU A 106 5.25 3.33 2.97
C LEU A 106 4.66 3.93 1.70
N SER A 107 4.82 3.23 0.58
CA SER A 107 4.28 3.68 -0.70
C SER A 107 3.63 2.53 -1.45
N THR A 108 2.42 2.76 -1.91
CA THR A 108 1.65 1.80 -2.71
C THR A 108 1.42 2.39 -4.09
N TYR A 109 1.79 1.61 -5.11
CA TYR A 109 1.63 2.01 -6.51
C TYR A 109 0.79 0.97 -7.24
N PHE A 110 -0.51 1.23 -7.33
CA PHE A 110 -1.44 0.35 -8.04
C PHE A 110 -1.32 0.59 -9.55
N ARG A 111 -0.80 -0.39 -10.30
CA ARG A 111 -0.69 -0.33 -11.77
C ARG A 111 -1.82 -1.12 -12.43
N ILE A 112 -2.73 -0.41 -13.11
CA ILE A 112 -3.89 -0.99 -13.79
C ILE A 112 -3.49 -1.48 -15.19
N ASN A 113 -3.70 -2.76 -15.48
CA ASN A 113 -3.46 -3.35 -16.81
C ASN A 113 -4.75 -3.77 -17.55
N ALA A 114 -5.94 -3.66 -16.95
CA ALA A 114 -7.19 -4.20 -17.52
C ALA A 114 -8.22 -3.10 -17.87
N ALA A 115 -8.61 -3.03 -19.15
CA ALA A 115 -9.64 -2.12 -19.63
C ALA A 115 -11.03 -2.48 -19.08
N LYS A 116 -11.86 -1.46 -18.77
CA LYS A 116 -13.26 -1.58 -18.32
C LYS A 116 -13.49 -2.25 -16.95
N THR A 117 -12.49 -2.24 -16.06
CA THR A 117 -12.66 -2.68 -14.67
C THR A 117 -12.85 -1.48 -13.75
N GLY A 118 -13.82 -1.55 -12.84
CA GLY A 118 -13.93 -0.56 -11.76
C GLY A 118 -12.87 -0.88 -10.70
N GLN A 119 -12.10 0.13 -10.29
CA GLN A 119 -11.14 -0.01 -9.19
C GLN A 119 -11.89 0.14 -7.88
N PHE A 120 -12.08 -0.98 -7.18
CA PHE A 120 -12.62 -1.00 -5.83
C PHE A 120 -11.51 -1.48 -4.90
N GLU A 121 -10.72 -0.53 -4.45
CA GLU A 121 -9.66 -0.77 -3.46
C GLU A 121 -10.10 -0.29 -2.08
N ARG A 122 -9.53 -0.90 -1.05
CA ARG A 122 -9.74 -0.47 0.32
C ARG A 122 -8.43 -0.45 1.10
N THR A 123 -8.07 0.74 1.56
CA THR A 123 -6.88 0.94 2.39
C THR A 123 -7.31 1.09 3.86
N LEU A 124 -6.71 0.29 4.75
CA LEU A 124 -6.89 0.38 6.20
C LEU A 124 -5.54 0.60 6.88
N ILE A 125 -5.40 1.75 7.53
CA ILE A 125 -4.19 2.14 8.26
C ILE A 125 -4.55 2.33 9.73
N ILE A 126 -3.87 1.58 10.59
CA ILE A 126 -4.03 1.63 12.04
C ILE A 126 -2.70 2.08 12.64
N ALA A 127 -2.67 3.29 13.18
CA ALA A 127 -1.56 3.79 13.98
C ALA A 127 -2.01 3.84 15.45
N ASP A 128 -1.43 2.98 16.29
CA ASP A 128 -1.76 2.91 17.71
C ASP A 128 -1.22 4.14 18.48
N GLU A 129 -1.49 4.22 19.77
CA GLU A 129 -1.15 5.38 20.61
C GLU A 129 0.34 5.75 20.49
N GLY A 130 0.63 7.00 20.15
CA GLY A 130 2.00 7.48 19.98
C GLY A 130 2.75 6.90 18.78
N ALA A 131 2.08 6.14 17.91
CA ALA A 131 2.65 5.64 16.67
C ALA A 131 2.72 6.73 15.58
N SER A 132 3.61 6.56 14.61
CA SER A 132 3.73 7.47 13.46
C SER A 132 4.08 6.72 12.18
N VAL A 133 3.41 7.08 11.08
CA VAL A 133 3.67 6.57 9.74
C VAL A 133 3.47 7.65 8.69
N SER A 134 4.28 7.59 7.63
CA SER A 134 4.10 8.34 6.39
C SER A 134 3.69 7.34 5.32
N TYR A 135 2.51 7.53 4.74
CA TYR A 135 1.93 6.66 3.71
C TYR A 135 1.65 7.48 2.45
N LEU A 136 2.16 7.03 1.32
CA LEU A 136 1.97 7.63 0.01
C LEU A 136 1.19 6.66 -0.87
N GLU A 137 0.04 7.11 -1.37
CA GLU A 137 -0.78 6.34 -2.29
C GLU A 137 -0.86 7.09 -3.62
N GLY A 138 -0.61 6.37 -4.70
CA GLY A 138 -0.72 6.90 -6.05
C GLY A 138 -1.62 6.02 -6.90
N CYS A 139 -2.59 6.63 -7.58
CA CYS A 139 -3.33 6.00 -8.66
C CYS A 139 -2.95 6.66 -9.99
N SER A 140 -2.52 5.86 -10.96
CA SER A 140 -2.29 6.31 -12.34
C SER A 140 -3.19 5.53 -13.29
N ALA A 141 -4.24 6.19 -13.78
CA ALA A 141 -5.10 5.65 -14.81
C ALA A 141 -4.64 6.19 -16.18
N PRO A 142 -4.26 5.34 -17.15
CA PRO A 142 -4.06 5.79 -18.52
C PRO A 142 -5.43 6.19 -19.09
N GLN A 143 -5.62 7.48 -19.37
CA GLN A 143 -6.77 7.96 -20.12
C GLN A 143 -6.62 7.42 -21.56
N ARG A 144 -7.50 6.50 -21.96
CA ARG A 144 -7.59 6.00 -23.34
C ARG A 144 -8.92 6.47 -23.90
N ASP A 145 -8.85 7.29 -24.96
CA ASP A 145 -9.98 7.61 -25.84
C ASP A 145 -10.54 6.34 -26.50
#